data_AF-A0A382S8G9-F1
#
_entry.id   AF-A0A382S8G9-F1
#
_cell.length_a   1.000
_cell.length_b   1.000
_cell.length_c   1.000
_cell.angle_alpha   90.00
_cell.angle_beta   90.00
_cell.angle_gamma   90.00
#
_symmetry.space_group_name_H-M   'P 1'
#
loop_
_entity.id
_entity.type
_entity.pdbx_description
1 polymer ?
#
loop_
_entity_poly.entity_id
_entity_poly.type
_entity_poly.pdbx_seq_one_letter_code
_entity_poly.pdbx_strand_id
1 'polypeptide(L)'
;MLMPQKTKFRKQMRGRMQGDAQTGNVLSFGSFGLQATGRGYVTTRQIEAARRVIARTLKRGGKTWIRVFPDKPITKRPAEVRMGKGK
;
A
#
# COMPACT_ATOMS: atom_id res chain seq x y z
N MET A 1 -9.17 2.49 8.06
CA MET A 1 -8.30 2.26 6.88
C MET A 1 -6.88 2.65 7.26
N LEU A 2 -5.87 1.84 6.93
CA LEU A 2 -4.46 2.09 7.29
C LEU A 2 -3.98 3.44 6.74
N MET A 3 -3.47 4.29 7.63
CA MET A 3 -2.79 5.55 7.31
C MET A 3 -1.87 5.93 8.47
N PRO A 4 -0.78 6.68 8.21
CA PRO A 4 0.05 7.22 9.28
C PRO A 4 -0.76 8.12 10.21
N GLN A 5 -0.53 8.02 11.52
CA GLN A 5 -1.17 8.92 12.49
C GLN A 5 -0.63 10.36 12.38
N LYS A 6 0.67 10.50 12.15
CA LYS A 6 1.35 11.79 11.98
C LYS A 6 2.39 11.69 10.87
N THR A 7 2.47 12.71 10.02
CA THR A 7 3.48 12.84 8.97
C THR A 7 4.16 14.19 9.08
N LYS A 8 5.49 14.24 8.96
CA LYS A 8 6.25 15.51 8.93
C LYS A 8 5.80 16.42 7.77
N PHE A 9 5.55 15.82 6.60
CA PHE A 9 5.13 16.54 5.40
C PHE A 9 3.85 15.95 4.83
N ARG A 10 2.85 16.80 4.56
CA ARG A 10 1.55 16.38 4.02
C ARG A 10 1.59 16.09 2.51
N LYS A 11 2.55 16.67 1.79
CA LYS A 11 2.68 16.56 0.33
C LYS A 11 4.05 16.00 -0.01
N GLN A 12 4.09 14.97 -0.84
CA GLN A 12 5.32 14.36 -1.34
C GLN A 12 5.31 14.26 -2.86
N MET A 13 6.50 14.24 -3.48
CA MET A 13 6.63 13.92 -4.90
C MET A 13 6.37 12.43 -5.13
N ARG A 14 5.87 12.06 -6.31
CA ARG A 14 5.55 10.64 -6.62
C ARG A 14 6.79 9.75 -6.61
N GLY A 15 7.94 10.29 -6.98
CA GLY A 15 9.18 9.52 -7.15
C GLY A 15 9.11 8.63 -8.40
N ARG A 16 10.08 7.72 -8.53
CA ARG A 16 10.14 6.71 -9.60
C ARG A 16 10.21 5.32 -8.97
N MET A 17 9.54 4.34 -9.56
CA MET A 17 9.58 2.94 -9.12
C MET A 17 10.49 2.16 -10.06
N GLN A 18 11.78 2.15 -9.74
CA GLN A 18 12.82 1.49 -10.54
C GLN A 18 13.51 0.41 -9.70
N GLY A 19 14.04 -0.60 -10.38
CA GLY A 19 14.71 -1.72 -9.74
C GLY A 19 13.76 -2.67 -9.00
N ASP A 20 14.37 -3.68 -8.39
CA ASP A 20 13.67 -4.72 -7.65
C ASP A 20 13.77 -4.48 -6.15
N ALA A 21 12.95 -5.18 -5.38
CA ALA A 21 12.91 -5.02 -3.93
C ALA A 21 14.24 -5.47 -3.31
N GLN A 22 14.98 -4.53 -2.73
CA GLN A 22 16.23 -4.80 -2.02
C GLN A 22 15.98 -5.39 -0.62
N THR A 23 14.80 -5.17 -0.04
CA THR A 23 14.41 -5.65 1.29
C THR A 23 12.97 -6.14 1.30
N GLY A 24 12.61 -6.95 2.31
CA GLY A 24 11.25 -7.48 2.46
C GLY A 24 10.86 -8.51 1.39
N ASN A 25 11.83 -9.02 0.63
CA ASN A 25 11.69 -10.03 -0.41
C ASN A 25 11.82 -11.48 0.10
N VAL A 26 12.16 -11.68 1.36
CA VAL A 26 12.23 -13.00 2.02
C VAL A 26 11.06 -13.16 3.00
N LEU A 27 10.53 -14.37 3.14
CA LEU A 27 9.49 -14.68 4.12
C LEU A 27 10.04 -14.59 5.54
N SER A 28 9.50 -13.66 6.35
CA SER A 28 9.95 -13.47 7.75
C SER A 28 8.97 -14.03 8.78
N PHE A 29 7.71 -14.24 8.40
CA PHE A 29 6.65 -14.74 9.29
C PHE A 29 5.75 -15.71 8.55
N GLY A 30 5.24 -16.71 9.27
CA GLY A 30 4.37 -17.74 8.72
C GLY A 30 5.10 -18.70 7.78
N SER A 31 4.32 -19.59 7.16
CA SER A 31 4.84 -20.65 6.27
C SER A 31 4.67 -20.31 4.79
N PHE A 32 3.79 -19.36 4.46
CA PHE A 32 3.45 -18.98 3.08
C PHE A 32 3.42 -17.46 2.93
N GLY A 33 3.76 -16.97 1.74
CA GLY A 33 3.77 -15.55 1.41
C GLY A 33 3.27 -15.28 -0.01
N LEU A 34 2.82 -14.04 -0.23
CA LEU A 34 2.43 -13.55 -1.54
C LEU A 34 3.47 -12.53 -2.01
N GLN A 35 4.16 -12.84 -3.10
CA GLN A 35 5.21 -12.00 -3.68
C GLN A 35 4.70 -11.26 -4.91
N ALA A 36 5.01 -9.98 -5.02
CA ALA A 36 4.70 -9.20 -6.21
C ALA A 36 5.69 -9.52 -7.33
N THR A 37 5.18 -9.81 -8.53
CA THR A 37 5.98 -10.03 -9.75
C THR A 37 6.16 -8.77 -10.58
N GLY A 38 5.39 -7.72 -10.28
CA GLY A 38 5.39 -6.45 -10.99
C GLY A 38 5.43 -5.25 -10.06
N ARG A 39 5.42 -4.07 -10.68
CA ARG A 39 5.56 -2.77 -10.01
C ARG A 39 4.22 -2.03 -10.03
N GLY A 40 3.82 -1.46 -8.90
CA GLY A 40 2.59 -0.67 -8.83
C GLY A 40 2.35 -0.05 -7.46
N TYR A 41 1.53 0.99 -7.43
CA TYR A 41 1.05 1.56 -6.17
C TYR A 41 -0.08 0.70 -5.61
N VAL A 42 0.04 0.35 -4.34
CA VAL A 42 -1.00 -0.38 -3.61
C VAL A 42 -1.71 0.57 -2.67
N THR A 43 -3.01 0.71 -2.85
CA THR A 43 -3.86 1.58 -2.04
C THR A 43 -4.33 0.87 -0.78
N THR A 44 -4.66 1.65 0.26
CA THR A 44 -5.25 1.12 1.49
C THR A 44 -6.53 0.31 1.26
N ARG A 45 -7.34 0.68 0.25
CA ARG A 45 -8.58 -0.05 -0.09
C ARG A 45 -8.27 -1.46 -0.59
N GLN A 46 -7.25 -1.60 -1.45
CA GLN A 46 -6.83 -2.88 -1.99
C GLN A 46 -6.27 -3.81 -0.90
N ILE A 47 -5.46 -3.26 0.02
CA ILE A 47 -4.92 -4.02 1.16
C ILE A 47 -6.08 -4.55 2.03
N GLU A 48 -7.04 -3.70 2.36
CA GLU A 48 -8.17 -4.09 3.20
C GLU A 48 -9.10 -5.10 2.49
N ALA A 49 -9.31 -4.94 1.18
CA ALA A 49 -10.07 -5.90 0.39
C ALA A 49 -9.41 -7.28 0.40
N ALA A 50 -8.09 -7.34 0.14
CA ALA A 50 -7.33 -8.59 0.16
C ALA A 50 -7.35 -9.23 1.56
N ARG A 51 -7.12 -8.45 2.62
CA ARG A 51 -7.16 -8.92 4.02
C ARG A 51 -8.52 -9.54 4.37
N ARG A 52 -9.62 -8.86 4.02
CA ARG A 52 -10.97 -9.36 4.29
C ARG A 52 -11.26 -10.66 3.56
N VAL A 53 -10.86 -10.77 2.29
CA VAL A 53 -11.03 -12.00 1.49
C VAL A 53 -10.25 -13.16 2.14
N ILE A 54 -8.97 -12.96 2.45
CA ILE A 54 -8.13 -14.00 3.08
C ILE A 54 -8.73 -14.46 4.40
N ALA A 55 -9.12 -13.52 5.28
CA ALA A 55 -9.71 -13.85 6.57
C ALA A 55 -11.05 -14.61 6.42
N ARG A 56 -11.85 -14.29 5.38
CA ARG A 56 -13.10 -14.98 5.09
C ARG A 56 -12.87 -16.39 4.59
N THR A 57 -11.94 -16.58 3.65
CA THR A 57 -11.59 -17.89 3.07
C THR A 57 -11.05 -18.84 4.13
N LEU A 58 -10.23 -18.33 5.06
CA LEU A 58 -9.70 -19.10 6.19
C LEU A 58 -10.74 -19.32 7.31
N LYS A 59 -12.00 -18.87 7.14
CA LYS A 59 -13.07 -18.92 8.15
C LYS A 59 -12.64 -18.31 9.50
N ARG A 60 -11.85 -17.23 9.45
CA ARG A 60 -11.20 -16.57 10.61
C ARG A 60 -10.22 -17.46 11.39
N GLY A 61 -9.84 -18.61 10.86
CA GLY A 61 -8.76 -19.44 11.37
C GLY A 61 -7.39 -18.97 10.87
N GLY A 62 -6.34 -19.26 11.64
CA GLY A 62 -4.97 -18.91 11.28
C GLY A 62 -4.62 -17.44 11.51
N LYS A 63 -3.33 -17.12 11.33
CA LYS A 63 -2.78 -15.78 11.52
C LYS A 63 -2.29 -15.24 10.17
N THR A 64 -2.67 -14.01 9.85
CA THR A 64 -2.26 -13.32 8.62
C THR A 64 -1.46 -12.09 8.98
N TRP A 65 -0.34 -11.86 8.27
CA TRP A 65 0.50 -10.69 8.44
C TRP A 65 0.43 -9.81 7.20
N ILE A 66 0.26 -8.50 7.39
CA ILE A 66 0.37 -7.52 6.32
C ILE A 66 1.75 -6.86 6.46
N ARG A 67 2.59 -7.03 5.45
CA ARG A 67 3.99 -6.54 5.46
C ARG A 67 4.19 -5.21 4.73
N VAL A 68 3.12 -4.64 4.19
CA VAL A 68 3.14 -3.36 3.47
C VAL A 68 2.24 -2.36 4.19
N PHE A 69 2.67 -1.12 4.27
CA PHE A 69 1.91 -0.04 4.88
C PHE A 69 1.83 1.17 3.93
N PRO A 70 0.63 1.74 3.70
CA PRO A 70 0.45 2.86 2.79
C PRO A 70 0.79 4.18 3.51
N ASP A 71 2.07 4.52 3.57
CA ASP A 71 2.58 5.76 4.18
C ASP A 71 2.61 6.96 3.22
N LYS A 72 2.70 6.69 1.91
CA LYS A 72 2.88 7.73 0.89
C LYS A 72 1.56 8.42 0.49
N PRO A 73 1.42 9.75 0.67
CA PRO A 73 0.22 10.47 0.26
C PRO A 73 0.20 10.74 -1.26
N ILE A 74 -0.91 10.38 -1.91
CA ILE A 74 -1.20 10.72 -3.32
C ILE A 74 -2.30 11.78 -3.36
N THR A 75 -1.99 12.93 -3.96
CA THR A 75 -2.94 14.05 -4.10
C THR A 75 -3.63 14.02 -5.45
N LYS A 76 -4.87 14.51 -5.48
CA LYS A 76 -5.65 14.76 -6.69
C LYS A 76 -6.19 16.18 -6.64
N ARG A 77 -6.29 16.83 -7.80
CA ARG A 77 -7.01 18.11 -7.92
C ARG A 77 -8.52 17.87 -7.86
N PRO A 78 -9.31 18.87 -7.43
CA PRO A 78 -10.76 18.81 -7.57
C PRO A 78 -11.17 18.51 -9.02
N ALA A 79 -12.40 18.02 -9.20
CA ALA A 79 -12.96 17.90 -10.53
C ALA A 79 -13.11 19.31 -11.16
N GLU A 80 -13.09 19.39 -12.49
CA GLU A 80 -13.46 20.59 -13.27
C GLU A 80 -12.53 21.81 -13.14
N VAL A 81 -11.39 21.70 -12.45
CA VAL A 81 -10.42 22.80 -12.36
C VAL A 81 -9.34 22.71 -13.46
N ARG A 82 -8.93 23.88 -13.97
CA ARG A 82 -7.82 24.00 -14.93
C ARG A 82 -6.45 23.67 -14.30
N MET A 83 -5.44 23.51 -15.15
CA MET A 83 -4.05 23.34 -14.72
C MET A 83 -3.48 24.62 -14.06
N GLY A 84 -2.38 24.50 -13.31
CA GLY A 84 -1.80 25.62 -12.53
C GLY A 84 -2.27 25.70 -11.07
N LYS A 85 -2.04 26.84 -10.38
CA LYS A 85 -2.42 27.12 -8.97
C LYS A 85 -1.86 26.18 -7.89
N GLY A 86 -0.76 25.48 -8.21
CA GLY A 86 -0.05 24.62 -7.26
C GLY A 86 -0.63 23.21 -7.11
N LYS A 87 -0.16 22.52 -6.09
CA LYS A 87 -0.59 21.18 -5.69
C LYS A 87 -1.56 21.27 -4.52
#